data_AF-A0A0Q0A4H8-F1
#
_entry.id   AF-A0A0Q0A4H8-F1
#
_cell.length_a   1.000
_cell.length_b   1.000
_cell.length_c   1.000
_cell.angle_alpha   90.00
_cell.angle_beta   90.00
_cell.angle_gamma   90.00
#
_symmetry.space_group_name_H-M   'P 1'
#
loop_
_entity.id
_entity.type
_entity.pdbx_description
1 polymer ?
#
loop_
_entity_poly.entity_id
_entity_poly.type
_entity_poly.pdbx_seq_one_letter_code
_entity_poly.pdbx_strand_id
1 'polypeptide(L)' 'GDGTTYQGLIAHEAQAVNPLAVTGEKDGTDESGNARIQQLDPMALITDLMGAVKELRAEVIALKAAARPAPEPAAA' A
#
# COMPACT_ATOMS: atom_id res chain seq x y z
N GLY A 1 -9.96 27.01 -4.56
CA GLY A 1 -10.13 25.57 -4.87
C GLY A 1 -11.41 25.41 -5.66
N ASP A 2 -11.41 24.49 -6.61
CA ASP A 2 -12.54 24.13 -7.48
C ASP A 2 -13.66 23.34 -6.76
N GLY A 3 -13.50 23.07 -5.45
CA GLY A 3 -14.47 22.33 -4.64
C GLY A 3 -14.37 20.80 -4.78
N THR A 4 -13.42 20.31 -5.59
CA THR A 4 -13.21 18.89 -5.80
C THR A 4 -12.53 18.25 -4.59
N THR A 5 -13.11 17.16 -4.08
CA THR A 5 -12.49 16.35 -3.02
C THR A 5 -11.63 15.27 -3.66
N TYR A 6 -10.36 15.20 -3.27
CA TYR A 6 -9.42 14.17 -3.70
C TYR A 6 -9.08 13.23 -2.55
N GLN A 7 -8.93 11.95 -2.87
CA GLN A 7 -8.42 10.94 -1.96
C GLN A 7 -7.02 10.53 -2.41
N GLY A 8 -6.08 10.47 -1.47
CA GLY A 8 -4.69 10.15 -1.76
C GLY A 8 -3.87 9.97 -0.49
N LEU A 9 -2.56 10.00 -0.66
CA LEU A 9 -1.57 9.91 0.42
C LEU A 9 -0.71 11.17 0.43
N ILE A 10 -0.17 11.49 1.60
CA ILE A 10 0.82 12.56 1.74
C ILE A 10 2.19 11.99 1.37
N ALA A 11 2.89 12.63 0.42
CA ALA A 11 4.11 12.08 -0.17
C ALA A 11 5.17 11.71 0.89
N HIS A 12 5.48 12.58 1.83
CA HIS A 12 6.50 12.29 2.85
C HIS A 12 6.09 11.18 3.83
N GLU A 13 4.79 11.00 4.06
CA GLU A 13 4.28 9.87 4.85
C GLU A 13 4.39 8.55 4.07
N ALA A 14 4.07 8.58 2.77
CA ALA A 14 4.24 7.44 1.87
C ALA A 14 5.71 7.03 1.73
N GLN A 15 6.64 7.98 1.67
CA GLN A 15 8.07 7.73 1.61
C GLN A 15 8.59 6.93 2.82
N ALA A 16 8.02 7.15 4.01
CA ALA A 16 8.38 6.40 5.21
C ALA A 16 7.97 4.92 5.16
N VAL A 17 6.96 4.58 4.36
CA VAL A 17 6.46 3.21 4.16
C VAL A 17 7.16 2.53 3.00
N ASN A 18 7.27 3.21 1.85
CA ASN A 18 8.00 2.75 0.69
C ASN A 18 8.79 3.94 0.08
N PRO A 19 10.14 3.94 0.16
CA PRO A 19 10.97 5.02 -0.38
C PRO A 19 10.83 5.22 -1.89
N LEU A 20 10.39 4.19 -2.63
CA LEU A 20 10.15 4.24 -4.07
C LEU A 20 8.80 4.84 -4.44
N ALA A 21 7.93 5.12 -3.44
CA ALA A 21 6.61 5.69 -3.64
C ALA A 21 6.61 7.21 -3.83
N VAL A 22 7.78 7.84 -3.94
CA VAL A 22 7.92 9.28 -4.14
C VAL A 22 9.09 9.62 -5.04
N THR A 23 9.05 10.82 -5.61
CA THR A 23 10.20 11.46 -6.23
C THR A 23 10.44 12.84 -5.62
N GLY A 24 11.71 13.21 -5.50
CA GLY A 24 12.14 14.43 -4.82
C GLY A 24 12.19 14.32 -3.29
N GLU A 25 12.44 15.45 -2.65
CA GLU A 25 12.70 15.53 -1.20
C GLU A 25 11.66 16.43 -0.52
N LYS A 26 11.32 16.08 0.73
CA LYS A 26 10.45 16.93 1.57
C LYS A 26 11.11 18.29 1.76
N ASP A 27 10.35 19.34 1.53
CA ASP A 27 10.80 20.75 1.60
C ASP A 27 12.00 21.05 0.67
N GLY A 28 12.16 20.27 -0.39
CA GLY A 28 13.26 20.43 -1.34
C GLY A 28 13.22 21.78 -2.07
N THR A 29 14.40 22.26 -2.47
CA THR A 29 14.55 23.45 -3.31
C THR A 29 15.43 23.15 -4.52
N ASP A 30 15.22 23.86 -5.63
CA ASP A 30 16.11 23.82 -6.78
C ASP A 30 17.35 24.70 -6.59
N GLU A 31 18.23 24.73 -7.60
CA GLU A 31 19.48 25.51 -7.61
C GLU A 31 19.26 27.03 -7.48
N SER A 32 18.05 27.51 -7.78
CA SER A 32 17.67 28.91 -7.67
C SER A 32 16.99 29.24 -6.34
N GLY A 33 16.86 28.26 -5.44
CA GLY A 33 16.17 28.39 -4.15
C GLY A 33 14.65 28.34 -4.26
N ASN A 34 14.08 27.96 -5.40
CA ASN A 34 12.63 27.81 -5.53
C ASN A 34 12.19 26.48 -4.94
N ALA A 35 11.01 26.46 -4.32
CA ALA A 35 10.43 25.23 -3.77
C ALA A 35 10.21 24.19 -4.86
N ARG A 36 10.76 22.99 -4.65
CA ARG A 36 10.56 21.81 -5.48
C ARG A 36 9.66 20.83 -4.73
N ILE A 37 8.40 20.77 -5.14
CA ILE A 37 7.39 19.95 -4.47
C ILE A 37 7.70 18.46 -4.64
N GLN A 38 7.80 17.74 -3.53
CA GLN A 38 7.87 16.28 -3.52
C GLN A 38 6.64 15.69 -4.20
N GLN A 39 6.83 14.74 -5.11
CA GLN A 39 5.74 14.10 -5.85
C GLN A 39 5.53 12.68 -5.35
N LEU A 40 4.28 12.26 -5.26
CA LEU A 40 3.91 10.86 -5.03
C LEU A 40 4.07 10.08 -6.34
N ASP A 41 4.75 8.94 -6.28
CA ASP A 41 4.76 7.92 -7.33
C ASP A 41 3.91 6.72 -6.87
N PRO A 42 2.60 6.71 -7.18
CA PRO A 42 1.69 5.71 -6.63
C PRO A 42 1.89 4.31 -7.22
N MET A 43 2.61 4.16 -8.34
CA MET A 43 2.75 2.86 -9.00
C MET A 43 3.46 1.84 -8.12
N ALA A 44 4.50 2.25 -7.39
CA ALA A 44 5.22 1.39 -6.46
C ALA A 44 4.30 0.83 -5.36
N LEU A 45 3.43 1.68 -4.79
CA LEU A 45 2.47 1.26 -3.76
C LEU A 45 1.40 0.32 -4.31
N ILE A 46 0.90 0.58 -5.53
CA ILE A 46 -0.11 -0.27 -6.17
C ILE A 46 0.44 -1.68 -6.39
N THR A 47 1.67 -1.81 -6.88
CA THR A 47 2.30 -3.11 -7.11
C THR A 47 2.52 -3.88 -5.81
N ASP A 48 3.03 -3.22 -4.78
CA ASP A 48 3.30 -3.83 -3.47
C ASP A 48 2.01 -4.30 -2.81
N LEU A 49 0.98 -3.44 -2.77
CA LEU A 49 -0.32 -3.77 -2.17
C LEU A 49 -1.01 -4.91 -2.93
N MET A 50 -0.91 -4.95 -4.26
CA MET A 50 -1.44 -6.06 -5.04
C MET A 50 -0.74 -7.38 -4.69
N GLY A 51 0.58 -7.37 -4.46
CA GLY A 51 1.34 -8.53 -3.98
C GLY A 51 0.89 -8.97 -2.60
N ALA A 52 0.92 -8.05 -1.63
CA ALA A 52 0.55 -8.30 -0.24
C ALA A 52 -0.89 -8.84 -0.10
N VAL A 53 -1.85 -8.32 -0.87
CA VAL A 53 -3.23 -8.82 -0.86
C VAL A 53 -3.33 -10.25 -1.38
N LYS A 54 -2.53 -10.63 -2.38
CA LYS A 54 -2.52 -12.02 -2.89
C LYS A 54 -1.97 -12.98 -1.84
N GLU A 55 -0.86 -12.63 -1.21
CA GLU A 55 -0.24 -13.41 -0.15
C GLU A 55 -1.18 -13.56 1.05
N LEU A 56 -1.74 -12.45 1.54
CA LEU A 56 -2.70 -12.46 2.64
C LEU A 56 -3.94 -13.31 2.34
N ARG A 57 -4.45 -13.27 1.09
CA ARG A 57 -5.55 -14.15 0.68
C ARG A 57 -5.17 -15.63 0.75
N ALA A 58 -3.96 -15.99 0.33
CA ALA A 58 -3.48 -17.37 0.41
C ALA A 58 -3.37 -17.84 1.87
N GLU A 59 -2.82 -17.01 2.75
CA GLU A 59 -2.75 -17.29 4.19
C GLU A 59 -4.13 -17.47 4.82
N VAL A 60 -5.07 -16.57 4.50
CA VAL A 60 -6.46 -16.67 5.00
C VAL A 60 -7.13 -17.97 4.54
N ILE A 61 -6.89 -18.42 3.30
CA ILE A 61 -7.41 -19.70 2.79
C ILE A 61 -6.79 -20.87 3.57
N ALA A 62 -5.48 -20.86 3.78
CA ALA A 62 -4.77 -21.90 4.53
C ALA A 62 -5.27 -21.99 5.98
N LEU A 63 -5.42 -20.84 6.65
CA LEU A 63 -5.95 -20.76 8.02
C LEU A 63 -7.39 -21.28 8.10
N LYS A 64 -8.26 -20.91 7.15
CA LYS A 64 -9.63 -21.43 7.10
C LYS A 64 -9.70 -22.93 6.86
N ALA A 65 -8.80 -23.48 6.05
CA ALA A 65 -8.71 -24.92 5.83
C ALA A 65 -8.26 -25.66 7.10
N ALA A 66 -7.26 -25.12 7.81
CA ALA A 66 -6.76 -25.68 9.06
C ALA A 66 -7.77 -25.58 10.22
N ALA A 67 -8.59 -24.53 10.24
CA ALA A 67 -9.60 -24.31 11.26
C ALA A 67 -10.88 -25.14 11.07
N ARG A 68 -11.03 -25.88 9.95
CA ARG A 68 -12.20 -26.71 9.71
C ARG A 68 -12.18 -27.92 10.67
N PRO A 69 -13.23 -28.14 11.49
CA PRO A 69 -13.29 -29.33 12.33
C PRO A 69 -13.34 -30.60 11.46
N ALA A 70 -12.72 -31.68 11.95
CA ALA A 70 -12.71 -32.97 11.26
C ALA A 70 -14.14 -33.41 10.94
N PRO A 71 -14.39 -34.03 9.77
CA PRO A 71 -15.70 -34.61 9.50
C PRO A 71 -16.02 -35.61 10.62
N GLU A 72 -17.18 -35.42 11.25
CA GLU A 72 -17.71 -36.33 12.26
C GLU A 72 -17.75 -37.74 11.63
N PRO A 73 -17.20 -38.78 12.27
CA PRO A 73 -17.22 -40.12 11.69
C PRO A 73 -18.67 -40.50 11.45
N ALA A 74 -19.02 -40.72 10.18
CA ALA A 74 -20.36 -41.09 9.77
C ALA A 74 -20.81 -42.30 10.59
N ALA A 75 -21.83 -42.10 11.44
CA ALA A 75 -22.42 -43.15 12.24
C ALA A 75 -22.92 -44.26 11.30
N ALA A 76 -22.36 -45.45 11.48
CA ALA A 76 -22.75 -46.70 10.82
C ALA A 76 -24.00 -47.30 11.47
#